data_AF-A0A965RL43-F1
#
_entry.id   AF-A0A965RL43-F1
#
_cell.length_a   1.000
_cell.length_b   1.000
_cell.length_c   1.000
_cell.angle_alpha   90.00
_cell.angle_beta   90.00
_cell.angle_gamma   90.00
#
_symmetry.space_group_name_H-M   'P 1'
#
loop_
_entity.id
_entity.type
_entity.pdbx_description
1 polymer ?
#
loop_
_entity_poly.entity_id
_entity_poly.type
_entity_poly.pdbx_seq_one_letter_code
_entity_poly.pdbx_strand_id
1 'polypeptide(L)'
;MNNKSSKEELQYWDKILDEYENSIGLSEFSANIIPSEEINKYTSMNRDEIEKLSPEDCAQISYRLSQFSFYIQRSLNREIARYNWADENIKEVIADDINNYKGYGYIEKSIQAIKHNEKANGLSSIKKYAKQRSDRLQYLANSIKNLSDVMISIQKSKSKHGS
;
A
#
# COMPACT_ATOMS: atom_id res chain seq x y z
N MET A 1 20.82 -21.37 12.86
CA MET A 1 20.03 -20.35 12.14
C MET A 1 19.12 -19.69 13.17
N ASN A 2 19.19 -18.36 13.33
CA ASN A 2 18.39 -17.65 14.33
C ASN A 2 16.91 -17.95 14.10
N ASN A 3 16.24 -18.48 15.12
CA ASN A 3 14.82 -18.84 15.09
C ASN A 3 13.98 -17.56 15.24
N LYS A 4 14.09 -16.65 14.26
CA LYS A 4 13.30 -15.42 14.20
C LYS A 4 11.85 -15.78 13.91
N SER A 5 10.93 -15.10 14.58
CA SER A 5 9.50 -15.20 14.25
C SER A 5 9.22 -14.62 12.86
N SER A 6 8.14 -15.07 12.21
CA SER A 6 7.72 -14.52 10.90
C SER A 6 7.52 -13.00 10.93
N LYS A 7 7.20 -12.42 12.09
CA LYS A 7 7.05 -10.96 12.27
C LYS A 7 8.40 -10.25 12.26
N GLU A 8 9.41 -10.81 12.92
CA GLU A 8 10.76 -10.25 12.95
C GLU A 8 11.44 -10.36 11.59
N GLU A 9 11.21 -11.46 10.87
CA GLU A 9 11.68 -11.61 9.48
C GLU A 9 11.04 -10.56 8.57
N LEU A 10 9.73 -10.33 8.70
CA LEU A 10 9.03 -9.28 7.95
C LEU A 10 9.61 -7.89 8.22
N GLN A 11 9.83 -7.54 9.49
CA GLN A 11 10.40 -6.24 9.87
C GLN A 11 11.81 -6.06 9.32
N TYR A 12 12.62 -7.13 9.32
CA TYR A 12 13.95 -7.11 8.73
C TYR A 12 13.89 -6.84 7.22
N TRP A 13 13.00 -7.51 6.49
CA TRP A 13 12.82 -7.30 5.05
C TRP A 13 12.27 -5.91 4.72
N ASP A 14 11.27 -5.46 5.47
CA ASP A 14 10.76 -4.10 5.37
C ASP A 14 11.89 -3.06 5.52
N LYS A 15 12.78 -3.25 6.50
CA LYS A 15 13.93 -2.35 6.72
C LYS A 15 14.89 -2.33 5.53
N ILE A 16 15.22 -3.50 4.96
CA ILE A 16 16.09 -3.58 3.77
C ILE A 16 15.46 -2.84 2.58
N LEU A 17 14.16 -3.01 2.38
CA LEU A 17 13.44 -2.34 1.31
C LEU A 17 13.38 -0.83 1.54
N ASP A 18 13.17 -0.38 2.78
CA ASP A 18 13.20 1.04 3.14
C ASP A 18 14.60 1.65 2.93
N GLU A 19 15.67 0.93 3.26
CA GLU A 19 17.06 1.34 2.98
C GLU A 19 17.31 1.46 1.47
N TYR A 20 16.79 0.54 0.66
CA TYR A 20 16.86 0.63 -0.79
C TYR A 20 16.08 1.84 -1.32
N GLU A 21 14.85 2.06 -0.87
CA GLU A 21 14.05 3.23 -1.27
C GLU A 21 14.77 4.54 -0.95
N ASN A 22 15.39 4.63 0.24
CA ASN A 22 16.19 5.79 0.63
C ASN A 22 17.42 5.96 -0.27
N SER A 23 18.08 4.87 -0.69
CA SER A 23 19.27 4.92 -1.55
C SER A 23 19.00 5.50 -2.93
N ILE A 24 17.77 5.39 -3.43
CA ILE A 24 17.33 5.96 -4.72
C ILE A 24 16.70 7.35 -4.56
N GLY A 25 16.79 7.94 -3.36
CA GLY A 25 16.33 9.30 -3.08
C GLY A 25 14.86 9.42 -2.68
N LEU A 26 14.16 8.32 -2.40
CA LEU A 26 12.84 8.41 -1.77
C LEU A 26 13.00 8.81 -0.30
N SER A 27 12.06 9.61 0.19
CA SER A 27 12.01 9.93 1.62
C SER A 27 11.58 8.72 2.44
N GLU A 28 11.94 8.74 3.72
CA GLU A 28 11.48 7.75 4.69
C GLU A 28 9.96 7.58 4.61
N PHE A 29 9.51 6.33 4.60
CA PHE A 29 8.09 6.02 4.59
C PHE A 29 7.48 6.40 5.94
N SER A 30 6.68 7.47 5.96
CA SER A 30 6.01 7.96 7.16
C SER A 30 4.50 7.98 6.98
N ALA A 31 3.78 7.51 8.00
CA ALA A 31 2.31 7.55 8.02
C ALA A 31 1.75 8.97 8.24
N ASN A 32 2.60 9.93 8.64
CA ASN A 32 2.19 11.27 9.07
C ASN A 32 2.58 12.37 8.06
N ILE A 33 2.75 12.04 6.78
CA ILE A 33 3.15 13.03 5.75
C ILE A 33 2.07 14.10 5.56
N ILE A 34 0.79 13.73 5.69
CA ILE A 34 -0.35 14.64 5.54
C ILE A 34 -1.38 14.37 6.64
N PRO A 35 -1.84 15.41 7.37
CA PRO A 35 -2.94 15.27 8.32
C PRO A 35 -4.19 14.67 7.69
N SER A 36 -4.82 13.72 8.37
CA SER A 36 -6.04 13.07 7.90
C SER A 36 -7.20 14.06 7.70
N GLU A 37 -7.31 15.06 8.57
CA GLU A 37 -8.30 16.14 8.48
C GLU A 37 -8.17 16.94 7.18
N GLU A 38 -6.92 17.20 6.76
CA GLU A 38 -6.62 17.94 5.52
C GLU A 38 -7.07 17.14 4.28
N ILE A 39 -6.71 15.86 4.20
CA ILE A 39 -7.11 14.98 3.09
C ILE A 39 -8.62 14.77 3.05
N ASN A 40 -9.24 14.54 4.21
CA ASN A 40 -10.68 14.36 4.28
C ASN A 40 -11.39 15.60 3.74
N LYS A 41 -10.98 16.79 4.18
CA LYS A 41 -11.49 18.05 3.65
C LYS A 41 -11.38 18.10 2.13
N TYR A 42 -10.21 17.83 1.56
CA TYR A 42 -10.01 17.95 0.11
C TYR A 42 -10.76 16.92 -0.73
N THR A 43 -10.93 15.70 -0.22
CA THR A 43 -11.64 14.62 -0.91
C THR A 43 -13.15 14.68 -0.76
N SER A 44 -13.67 15.44 0.22
CA SER A 44 -15.09 15.58 0.49
C SER A 44 -15.66 16.98 0.22
N MET A 45 -14.90 17.87 -0.42
CA MET A 45 -15.41 19.21 -0.72
C MET A 45 -16.65 19.15 -1.61
N ASN A 46 -17.66 19.93 -1.26
CA ASN A 46 -18.82 20.13 -2.11
C ASN A 46 -18.56 21.22 -3.17
N ARG A 47 -19.53 21.39 -4.07
CA ARG A 47 -19.44 22.36 -5.17
C ARG A 47 -19.22 23.79 -4.67
N ASP A 48 -19.98 24.22 -3.66
CA ASP A 48 -19.95 25.61 -3.16
C ASP A 48 -18.59 25.95 -2.54
N GLU A 49 -17.95 24.98 -1.90
CA GLU A 49 -16.59 25.11 -1.38
C GLU A 49 -15.58 25.27 -2.51
N ILE A 50 -15.68 24.44 -3.56
CA ILE A 50 -14.79 24.48 -4.73
C ILE A 50 -14.94 25.81 -5.50
N GLU A 51 -16.16 26.32 -5.64
CA GLU A 51 -16.41 27.59 -6.34
C GLU A 51 -15.75 28.77 -5.64
N LYS A 52 -15.60 28.75 -4.30
CA LYS A 52 -14.97 29.81 -3.51
C LYS A 52 -13.44 29.78 -3.53
N LEU A 53 -12.82 28.70 -4.00
CA LEU A 53 -11.36 28.58 -4.05
C LEU A 53 -10.74 29.57 -5.05
N SER A 54 -9.60 30.15 -4.66
CA SER A 54 -8.72 30.85 -5.61
C SER A 54 -8.00 29.87 -6.54
N PRO A 55 -7.47 30.32 -7.68
CA PRO A 55 -6.58 29.50 -8.51
C PRO A 55 -5.39 28.92 -7.71
N GLU A 56 -4.82 29.70 -6.80
CA GLU A 56 -3.70 29.31 -5.95
C GLU A 56 -4.09 28.19 -4.99
N ASP A 57 -5.26 28.28 -4.35
CA ASP A 57 -5.78 27.21 -3.49
C ASP A 57 -5.95 25.90 -4.27
N CYS A 58 -6.51 25.97 -5.48
CA CYS A 58 -6.67 24.79 -6.34
C CYS A 58 -5.32 24.13 -6.67
N ALA A 59 -4.29 24.94 -6.92
CA ALA A 59 -2.94 24.43 -7.18
C ALA A 59 -2.33 23.75 -5.95
N GLN A 60 -2.47 24.36 -4.77
CA GLN A 60 -1.99 23.80 -3.51
C GLN A 60 -2.71 22.48 -3.18
N ILE A 61 -4.04 22.46 -3.26
CA ILE A 61 -4.85 21.26 -3.02
C ILE A 61 -4.44 20.16 -4.00
N SER A 62 -4.26 20.48 -5.28
CA SER A 62 -3.80 19.50 -6.27
C SER A 62 -2.44 18.90 -5.91
N TYR A 63 -1.49 19.72 -5.49
CA TYR A 63 -0.18 19.25 -5.04
C TYR A 63 -0.30 18.31 -3.84
N ARG A 64 -1.10 18.68 -2.83
CA ARG A 64 -1.33 17.86 -1.62
C ARG A 64 -2.01 16.53 -1.94
N LEU A 65 -3.01 16.54 -2.81
CA LEU A 65 -3.66 15.31 -3.31
C LEU A 65 -2.67 14.43 -4.10
N SER A 66 -1.80 15.02 -4.93
CA SER A 66 -0.74 14.27 -5.63
C SER A 66 0.26 13.65 -4.65
N GLN A 67 0.68 14.36 -3.60
CA GLN A 67 1.53 13.80 -2.53
C GLN A 67 0.83 12.62 -1.82
N PHE A 68 -0.47 12.75 -1.56
CA PHE A 68 -1.24 11.67 -0.94
C PHE A 68 -1.38 10.45 -1.86
N SER A 69 -1.66 10.67 -3.15
CA SER A 69 -1.69 9.61 -4.16
C SER A 69 -0.37 8.83 -4.19
N PHE A 70 0.76 9.53 -4.16
CA PHE A 70 2.09 8.93 -4.09
C PHE A 70 2.28 8.08 -2.83
N TYR A 71 1.87 8.59 -1.66
CA TYR A 71 1.92 7.83 -0.40
C TYR A 71 1.06 6.55 -0.45
N ILE A 72 -0.15 6.63 -1.01
CA ILE A 72 -1.02 5.45 -1.18
C ILE A 72 -0.40 4.44 -2.13
N GLN A 73 0.23 4.89 -3.22
CA GLN A 73 0.93 3.99 -4.15
C GLN A 73 2.11 3.28 -3.46
N ARG A 74 2.91 3.98 -2.65
CA ARG A 74 3.99 3.36 -1.86
C ARG A 74 3.44 2.36 -0.85
N SER A 75 2.36 2.72 -0.16
CA SER A 75 1.67 1.83 0.79
C SER A 75 1.20 0.54 0.10
N LEU A 76 0.58 0.65 -1.09
CA LEU A 76 0.16 -0.48 -1.91
C LEU A 76 1.34 -1.37 -2.31
N ASN A 77 2.43 -0.76 -2.81
CA ASN A 77 3.63 -1.48 -3.24
C ASN A 77 4.25 -2.27 -2.07
N ARG A 78 4.30 -1.68 -0.88
CA ARG A 78 4.79 -2.35 0.33
C ARG A 78 3.94 -3.56 0.68
N GLU A 79 2.61 -3.46 0.59
CA GLU A 79 1.72 -4.61 0.84
C GLU A 79 1.86 -5.71 -0.21
N ILE A 80 2.06 -5.36 -1.47
CA ILE A 80 2.34 -6.34 -2.54
C ILE A 80 3.67 -7.06 -2.26
N ALA A 81 4.72 -6.34 -1.88
CA ALA A 81 6.01 -6.93 -1.53
C ALA A 81 5.89 -7.91 -0.36
N ARG A 82 5.18 -7.53 0.71
CA ARG A 82 4.91 -8.40 1.87
C ARG A 82 4.12 -9.65 1.49
N TYR A 83 3.11 -9.51 0.62
CA TYR A 83 2.32 -10.62 0.11
C TYR A 83 3.20 -11.62 -0.66
N ASN A 84 3.99 -11.12 -1.62
CA ASN A 84 4.86 -11.95 -2.46
C ASN A 84 5.92 -12.65 -1.60
N TRP A 85 6.58 -11.92 -0.71
CA TRP A 85 7.56 -12.48 0.22
C TRP A 85 6.98 -13.62 1.04
N ALA A 86 5.81 -13.40 1.66
CA ALA A 86 5.17 -14.42 2.48
C ALA A 86 4.72 -15.63 1.64
N ASP A 87 4.23 -15.43 0.42
CA ASP A 87 3.84 -16.53 -0.47
C ASP A 87 5.02 -17.43 -0.83
N GLU A 88 6.16 -16.86 -1.20
CA GLU A 88 7.36 -17.63 -1.53
C GLU A 88 7.94 -18.36 -0.31
N ASN A 89 8.01 -17.69 0.85
CA ASN A 89 8.55 -18.29 2.07
C ASN A 89 7.65 -19.42 2.59
N ILE A 90 6.33 -19.36 2.39
CA ILE A 90 5.44 -20.48 2.74
C ILE A 90 5.81 -21.72 1.93
N LYS A 91 6.08 -21.57 0.63
CA LYS A 91 6.44 -22.70 -0.26
C LYS A 91 7.72 -23.36 0.21
N GLU A 92 8.74 -22.57 0.55
CA GLU A 92 10.01 -23.07 1.09
C GLU A 92 9.82 -23.81 2.41
N VAL A 93 9.08 -23.23 3.36
CA VAL A 93 8.89 -23.80 4.71
C VAL A 93 8.14 -25.13 4.68
N ILE A 94 7.21 -25.31 3.74
CA ILE A 94 6.42 -26.55 3.64
C ILE A 94 6.97 -27.56 2.63
N ALA A 95 8.04 -27.22 1.90
CA ALA A 95 8.51 -28.02 0.76
C ALA A 95 8.82 -29.47 1.14
N ASP A 96 9.49 -29.68 2.26
CA ASP A 96 9.90 -31.01 2.73
C ASP A 96 8.73 -31.82 3.31
N ASP A 97 7.73 -31.13 3.87
CA ASP A 97 6.62 -31.75 4.59
C ASP A 97 5.36 -31.94 3.72
N ILE A 98 5.24 -31.25 2.59
CA ILE A 98 4.00 -31.24 1.79
C ILE A 98 3.59 -32.63 1.29
N ASN A 99 4.57 -33.49 1.01
CA ASN A 99 4.34 -34.85 0.53
C ASN A 99 3.84 -35.80 1.62
N ASN A 100 3.96 -35.42 2.90
CA ASN A 100 3.46 -36.20 4.04
C ASN A 100 1.94 -36.09 4.20
N TYR A 101 1.29 -35.13 3.55
CA TYR A 101 -0.15 -34.89 3.66
C TYR A 101 -0.93 -35.50 2.49
N LYS A 102 -2.12 -36.04 2.79
CA LYS A 102 -3.04 -36.63 1.80
C LYS A 102 -3.81 -35.53 1.08
N GLY A 103 -4.05 -35.69 -0.22
CA GLY A 103 -4.83 -34.73 -1.02
C GLY A 103 -4.62 -34.97 -2.51
N TYR A 104 -5.62 -34.60 -3.32
CA TYR A 104 -5.60 -34.79 -4.77
C TYR A 104 -4.71 -33.76 -5.47
N GLY A 105 -4.51 -32.59 -4.86
CA GLY A 105 -3.73 -31.50 -5.44
C GLY A 105 -2.84 -30.77 -4.44
N TYR A 106 -1.92 -29.95 -4.98
CA TYR A 106 -1.00 -29.12 -4.22
C TYR A 106 -1.71 -28.22 -3.20
N ILE A 107 -2.88 -27.68 -3.55
CA ILE A 107 -3.63 -26.75 -2.68
C ILE A 107 -4.08 -27.44 -1.39
N GLU A 108 -4.67 -28.62 -1.47
CA GLU A 108 -5.16 -29.35 -0.29
C GLU A 108 -4.02 -29.79 0.63
N LYS A 109 -2.90 -30.24 0.04
CA LYS A 109 -1.70 -30.63 0.78
C LYS A 109 -1.04 -29.43 1.44
N SER A 110 -0.91 -28.30 0.73
CA SER A 110 -0.30 -27.09 1.27
C SER A 110 -1.12 -26.48 2.40
N ILE A 111 -2.45 -26.50 2.33
CA ILE A 111 -3.33 -26.06 3.44
C ILE A 111 -3.08 -26.89 4.70
N GLN A 112 -2.95 -28.21 4.58
CA GLN A 112 -2.66 -29.08 5.72
C GLN A 112 -1.25 -28.81 6.27
N ALA A 113 -0.24 -28.74 5.42
CA ALA A 113 1.13 -28.46 5.83
C ALA A 113 1.25 -27.11 6.56
N ILE A 114 0.60 -26.06 6.05
CA ILE A 114 0.54 -24.74 6.70
C ILE A 114 -0.15 -24.81 8.07
N LYS A 115 -1.23 -25.59 8.18
CA LYS A 115 -2.00 -25.70 9.44
C LYS A 115 -1.18 -26.36 10.56
N HIS A 116 -0.29 -27.27 10.21
CA HIS A 116 0.52 -28.04 11.16
C HIS A 116 1.93 -27.49 11.37
N ASN A 117 2.31 -26.40 10.70
CA ASN A 117 3.61 -25.74 10.85
C ASN A 117 3.42 -24.30 11.35
N GLU A 118 3.91 -24.01 12.55
CA GLU A 118 3.71 -22.70 13.21
C GLU A 118 4.30 -21.53 12.41
N LYS A 119 5.49 -21.71 11.82
CA LYS A 119 6.14 -20.69 10.98
C LYS A 119 5.33 -20.44 9.71
N ALA A 120 4.89 -21.50 9.03
CA ALA A 120 4.06 -21.38 7.83
C ALA A 120 2.71 -20.72 8.12
N ASN A 121 2.12 -20.99 9.29
CA ASN A 121 0.89 -20.36 9.74
C ASN A 121 1.07 -18.84 9.98
N GLY A 122 2.18 -18.46 10.62
CA GLY A 122 2.57 -17.06 10.81
C GLY A 122 2.71 -16.32 9.47
N LEU A 123 3.43 -16.91 8.51
CA LEU A 123 3.56 -16.38 7.15
C LEU A 123 2.21 -16.31 6.42
N SER A 124 1.35 -17.32 6.57
CA SER A 124 0.00 -17.34 5.98
C SER A 124 -0.87 -16.19 6.49
N SER A 125 -0.73 -15.84 7.77
CA SER A 125 -1.44 -14.70 8.37
C SER A 125 -0.95 -13.37 7.79
N ILE A 126 0.37 -13.21 7.62
CA ILE A 126 0.97 -12.03 6.97
C ILE A 126 0.48 -11.92 5.52
N LYS A 127 0.57 -13.02 4.75
CA LYS A 127 0.09 -13.09 3.36
C LYS A 127 -1.36 -12.63 3.25
N LYS A 128 -2.25 -13.19 4.06
CA LYS A 128 -3.69 -12.83 4.06
C LYS A 128 -3.89 -11.35 4.36
N TYR A 129 -3.27 -10.83 5.42
CA TYR A 129 -3.46 -9.44 5.82
C TYR A 129 -2.90 -8.46 4.79
N ALA A 130 -1.72 -8.76 4.22
CA ALA A 130 -1.12 -7.97 3.16
C ALA A 130 -2.01 -7.92 1.92
N LYS A 131 -2.54 -9.07 1.47
CA LYS A 131 -3.48 -9.13 0.34
C LYS A 131 -4.73 -8.28 0.56
N GLN A 132 -5.34 -8.37 1.74
CA GLN A 132 -6.53 -7.59 2.05
C GLN A 132 -6.24 -6.08 2.03
N ARG A 133 -5.07 -5.65 2.51
CA ARG A 133 -4.68 -4.24 2.46
C ARG A 133 -4.36 -3.79 1.03
N SER A 134 -3.62 -4.58 0.24
CA SER A 134 -3.36 -4.25 -1.17
C SER A 134 -4.65 -4.13 -1.96
N ASP A 135 -5.61 -5.04 -1.75
CA ASP A 135 -6.90 -5.03 -2.45
C ASP A 135 -7.73 -3.79 -2.12
N ARG A 136 -7.68 -3.33 -0.86
CA ARG A 136 -8.34 -2.08 -0.46
C ARG A 136 -7.69 -0.83 -1.03
N LEU A 137 -6.38 -0.84 -1.20
CA LEU A 137 -5.63 0.29 -1.75
C LEU A 137 -5.62 0.30 -3.29
N GLN A 138 -5.96 -0.82 -3.91
CA GLN A 138 -6.00 -0.98 -5.36
C GLN A 138 -6.87 0.12 -5.98
N TYR A 139 -6.33 0.77 -7.01
CA TYR A 139 -6.93 1.90 -7.72
C TYR A 139 -7.11 3.21 -6.92
N LEU A 140 -7.00 3.21 -5.58
CA LEU A 140 -7.17 4.44 -4.78
C LEU A 140 -6.11 5.50 -5.13
N ALA A 141 -4.85 5.11 -5.32
CA ALA A 141 -3.80 6.04 -5.72
C ALA A 141 -4.16 6.78 -7.02
N ASN A 142 -4.62 6.04 -8.03
CA ASN A 142 -5.02 6.61 -9.32
C ASN A 142 -6.28 7.48 -9.18
N SER A 143 -7.28 7.05 -8.41
CA SER A 143 -8.48 7.85 -8.16
C SER A 143 -8.16 9.19 -7.48
N ILE A 144 -7.23 9.20 -6.50
CA ILE A 144 -6.77 10.43 -5.85
C ILE A 144 -5.99 11.31 -6.84
N LYS A 145 -5.17 10.70 -7.70
CA LYS A 145 -4.45 11.44 -8.75
C LYS A 145 -5.42 12.12 -9.72
N ASN A 146 -6.49 11.45 -10.10
CA ASN A 146 -7.54 12.03 -10.94
C ASN A 146 -8.21 13.24 -10.25
N LEU A 147 -8.46 13.18 -8.94
CA LEU A 147 -8.97 14.35 -8.18
C LEU A 147 -7.99 15.53 -8.22
N SER A 148 -6.68 15.25 -8.10
CA SER A 148 -5.63 16.26 -8.26
C SER A 148 -5.67 16.90 -9.67
N ASP A 149 -5.85 16.11 -10.72
CA ASP A 149 -5.90 16.62 -12.10
C ASP A 149 -7.17 17.44 -12.39
N VAL A 150 -8.30 17.07 -11.76
CA VAL A 150 -9.53 17.88 -11.77
C VAL A 150 -9.27 19.25 -11.14
N MET A 151 -8.58 19.31 -10.00
CA MET A 151 -8.24 20.59 -9.35
C MET A 151 -7.36 21.49 -10.24
N ILE A 152 -6.40 20.92 -10.98
CA ILE A 152 -5.62 21.67 -11.98
C ILE A 152 -6.51 22.21 -13.11
N SER A 153 -7.49 21.42 -13.55
CA SER A 153 -8.42 21.85 -14.60
C SER A 153 -9.29 23.03 -14.12
N ILE A 154 -9.75 22.98 -12.87
CA ILE A 154 -10.50 24.06 -12.22
C ILE A 154 -9.63 25.32 -12.08
N GLN A 155 -8.38 25.19 -11.62
CA GLN A 155 -7.41 26.28 -11.56
C GLN A 155 -7.29 27.00 -12.91
N LYS A 156 -7.06 26.25 -13.99
CA LYS A 156 -6.91 26.79 -15.35
C LYS A 156 -8.16 27.53 -15.81
N SER A 157 -9.35 27.01 -15.49
CA SER A 157 -10.62 27.64 -15.82
C SER A 157 -10.77 28.99 -15.10
N LYS A 158 -10.53 29.02 -13.78
CA LYS A 158 -10.61 30.23 -12.97
C LYS A 158 -9.60 31.31 -13.39
N SER A 159 -8.38 30.91 -13.70
CA SER A 159 -7.32 31.85 -14.13
C SER A 159 -7.68 32.56 -15.44
N LYS A 160 -8.36 31.87 -16.37
CA LYS A 160 -8.81 32.45 -17.65
C LYS A 160 -9.96 33.45 -17.53
N HIS A 161 -10.78 33.34 -16.48
CA HIS A 161 -11.94 34.20 -16.26
C HIS A 161 -11.62 35.40 -15.36
N GLY A 162 -10.44 35.40 -14.71
CA GLY A 162 -9.94 36.50 -13.87
C GLY A 162 -8.96 37.44 -14.59
N SER A 163 -8.76 37.28 -15.89
CA SER A 163 -8.04 38.21 -16.79
C SER A 163 -9.05 38.91 -17.70
#